data_AF-A0A552CYZ8-F1
#
_entry.id   AF-A0A552CYZ8-F1
#
_cell.length_a   1.000
_cell.length_b   1.000
_cell.length_c   1.000
_cell.angle_alpha   90.00
_cell.angle_beta   90.00
_cell.angle_gamma   90.00
#
_symmetry.space_group_name_H-M   'P 1'
#
loop_
_entity.id
_entity.type
_entity.pdbx_description
1 polymer ?
#
loop_
_entity_poly.entity_id
_entity_poly.type
_entity_poly.pdbx_seq_one_letter_code
_entity_poly.pdbx_strand_id
1 'polypeptide(L)'
;MRISLDSKAKVKIGNLSREGKARYLEPLKADDHDREWRAVLVPLGILDVRGERLSIYFGQSAETSDFVVDCLELRWQENQAIYPGLEELVIDLDGGAATRSNRTQFIKRMVGFARKTQWQIRLIYYPQMP
;
A
#
# COMPACT_ATOMS: atom_id res chain seq x y z
N MET A 1 9.25 -12.85 7.76
CA MET A 1 9.35 -11.66 6.87
C MET A 1 8.78 -10.47 7.62
N ARG A 2 9.37 -9.27 7.48
CA ARG A 2 8.83 -8.04 8.08
C ARG A 2 8.58 -7.01 6.98
N ILE A 3 7.35 -6.54 6.90
CA ILE A 3 6.95 -5.55 5.90
C ILE A 3 6.45 -4.29 6.58
N SER A 4 6.66 -3.15 5.94
CA SER A 4 5.96 -1.90 6.25
C SER A 4 4.89 -1.67 5.19
N LEU A 5 3.69 -1.34 5.66
CA LEU A 5 2.54 -1.05 4.81
C LEU A 5 2.07 0.37 5.08
N ASP A 6 1.98 1.15 4.01
CA ASP A 6 1.67 2.57 4.08
C ASP A 6 0.86 3.00 2.85
N SER A 7 -0.26 3.66 3.10
CA SER A 7 -1.03 4.31 2.04
C SER A 7 -0.52 5.73 1.84
N LYS A 8 -0.41 6.12 0.58
CA LYS A 8 0.08 7.45 0.21
C LYS A 8 -1.05 8.35 -0.25
N ALA A 9 -0.75 9.63 -0.35
CA ALA A 9 -1.69 10.63 -0.85
C ALA A 9 -2.25 10.23 -2.23
N LYS A 10 -3.55 10.45 -2.41
CA LYS A 10 -4.23 10.15 -3.68
C LYS A 10 -3.66 11.01 -4.81
N VAL A 11 -3.47 10.40 -5.97
CA VAL A 11 -2.85 11.05 -7.14
C VAL A 11 -3.89 11.22 -8.24
N LYS A 12 -4.10 12.45 -8.70
CA LYS A 12 -4.95 12.73 -9.87
C LYS A 12 -4.14 12.46 -11.15
N ILE A 13 -4.75 11.78 -12.11
CA ILE A 13 -4.12 11.45 -13.40
C ILE A 13 -4.69 12.35 -14.49
N GLY A 14 -3.83 13.14 -15.14
CA GLY A 14 -4.19 14.10 -16.18
C GLY A 14 -3.00 14.99 -16.53
N ASN A 15 -3.24 16.01 -17.37
CA ASN A 15 -2.25 17.01 -17.73
C ASN A 15 -2.10 18.09 -16.65
N LEU A 16 -1.83 17.66 -15.42
CA LEU A 16 -1.93 18.50 -14.22
C LEU A 16 -0.56 19.00 -13.77
N SER A 17 -0.49 20.25 -13.33
CA SER A 17 0.72 20.79 -12.72
C SER A 17 0.78 20.43 -11.23
N ARG A 18 1.94 19.96 -10.77
CA ARG A 18 2.17 19.55 -9.37
C ARG A 18 3.41 20.19 -8.75
N GLU A 19 3.92 21.26 -9.38
CA GLU A 19 5.16 21.96 -8.99
C GLU A 19 6.39 21.04 -8.86
N GLY A 20 6.30 19.84 -9.44
CA GLY A 20 7.35 18.83 -9.41
C GLY A 20 8.47 19.16 -10.39
N LYS A 21 9.65 18.59 -10.13
CA LYS A 21 10.80 18.66 -11.03
C LYS A 21 10.99 17.32 -11.73
N ALA A 22 11.16 17.35 -13.04
CA ALA A 22 11.44 16.17 -13.84
C ALA A 22 12.81 16.32 -14.52
N ARG A 23 13.50 15.19 -14.75
CA ARG A 23 14.83 15.17 -15.39
C ARG A 23 14.72 15.24 -16.92
N TYR A 24 13.97 16.20 -17.43
CA TYR A 24 13.86 16.49 -18.86
C TYR A 24 14.66 17.75 -19.20
N LEU A 25 15.14 17.85 -20.44
CA LEU A 25 15.83 19.04 -20.94
C LEU A 25 14.90 20.26 -20.99
N GLU A 26 13.63 20.02 -21.31
CA GLU A 26 12.59 21.06 -21.35
C GLU A 26 11.44 20.71 -20.39
N PRO A 27 10.80 21.71 -19.75
CA PRO A 27 9.63 21.48 -18.93
C PRO A 27 8.46 20.89 -19.72
N LEU A 28 7.80 19.88 -19.16
CA LEU A 28 6.54 19.38 -19.69
C LEU A 28 5.46 20.47 -19.55
N LYS A 29 4.71 20.70 -20.63
CA LYS A 29 3.53 21.58 -20.60
C LYS A 29 2.40 20.88 -19.85
N ALA A 30 1.80 21.59 -18.91
CA ALA A 30 0.62 21.16 -18.17
C ALA A 30 -0.46 22.25 -18.27
N ASP A 31 -1.69 21.90 -17.93
CA ASP A 31 -2.78 22.86 -17.86
C ASP A 31 -2.52 23.84 -16.70
N ASP A 32 -2.92 25.10 -16.88
CA ASP A 32 -2.73 26.16 -15.87
C ASP A 32 -3.68 26.01 -14.67
N HIS A 33 -4.76 25.22 -14.83
CA HIS A 33 -5.74 24.91 -13.79
C HIS A 33 -6.13 23.42 -13.81
N ASP A 34 -6.17 22.80 -12.63
CA ASP A 34 -6.60 21.41 -12.42
C ASP A 34 -8.14 21.25 -12.52
N ARG A 35 -8.72 21.43 -13.73
CA ARG A 35 -10.18 21.35 -13.95
C ARG A 35 -10.68 19.93 -14.23
N GLU A 36 -9.89 19.13 -14.94
CA GLU A 36 -10.29 17.78 -15.37
C GLU A 36 -9.19 16.76 -15.06
N TRP A 37 -9.59 15.56 -14.66
CA TRP A 37 -8.67 14.43 -14.49
C TRP A 37 -9.36 13.13 -14.91
N ARG A 38 -8.57 12.24 -15.49
CA ARG A 38 -9.04 10.96 -16.04
C ARG A 38 -9.30 9.93 -14.95
N ALA A 39 -8.53 9.98 -13.87
CA ALA A 39 -8.65 9.06 -12.74
C ALA A 39 -8.07 9.68 -11.47
N VAL A 40 -8.43 9.10 -10.33
CA VAL A 40 -7.75 9.31 -9.05
C VAL A 40 -7.21 7.97 -8.61
N LEU A 41 -5.89 7.87 -8.47
CA LEU A 41 -5.23 6.68 -7.97
C LEU A 41 -5.00 6.76 -6.47
N VAL A 42 -5.19 5.64 -5.80
CA VAL A 42 -4.85 5.41 -4.41
C VAL A 42 -3.62 4.49 -4.36
N PRO A 43 -2.43 5.07 -4.14
CA PRO A 43 -1.21 4.29 -3.96
C PRO A 43 -1.16 3.57 -2.61
N LEU A 44 -0.77 2.30 -2.62
CA LEU A 44 -0.39 1.52 -1.45
C LEU A 44 1.04 1.01 -1.62
N GLY A 45 1.93 1.38 -0.71
CA GLY A 45 3.28 0.86 -0.64
C GLY A 45 3.36 -0.35 0.29
N ILE A 46 4.06 -1.39 -0.16
CA ILE A 46 4.46 -2.53 0.67
C ILE A 46 5.97 -2.72 0.53
N LEU A 47 6.71 -2.42 1.58
CA LEU A 47 8.16 -2.56 1.64
C LEU A 47 8.54 -3.78 2.47
N ASP A 48 9.28 -4.73 1.89
CA ASP A 48 10.06 -5.67 2.72
C ASP A 48 11.28 -4.95 3.28
N VAL A 49 11.27 -4.77 4.60
CA VAL A 49 12.26 -3.98 5.32
C VAL A 49 13.65 -4.63 5.28
N ARG A 50 13.72 -5.96 5.17
CA ARG A 50 15.00 -6.69 5.14
C ARG A 50 15.44 -7.01 3.72
N GLY A 51 14.48 -7.34 2.86
CA GLY A 51 14.74 -7.67 1.45
C GLY A 51 14.95 -6.45 0.56
N GLU A 52 14.77 -5.23 1.09
CA GLU A 52 14.86 -3.95 0.37
C GLU A 52 14.00 -3.90 -0.91
N ARG A 53 12.84 -4.56 -0.86
CA ARG A 53 11.93 -4.71 -1.99
C ARG A 53 10.64 -3.94 -1.76
N LEU A 54 10.47 -2.88 -2.53
CA LEU A 54 9.26 -2.06 -2.54
C LEU A 54 8.32 -2.50 -3.67
N SER A 55 7.08 -2.80 -3.32
CA SER A 55 5.96 -2.93 -4.25
C SER A 55 5.03 -1.75 -4.07
N ILE A 56 4.55 -1.15 -5.16
CA ILE A 56 3.55 -0.07 -5.12
C ILE A 56 2.35 -0.51 -5.97
N TYR A 57 1.18 -0.55 -5.34
CA TYR A 57 -0.09 -0.88 -5.98
C TYR A 57 -0.95 0.37 -6.11
N PHE A 58 -1.73 0.45 -7.19
CA PHE A 58 -2.61 1.58 -7.46
C PHE A 58 -4.05 1.11 -7.59
N GLY A 59 -4.90 1.48 -6.63
CA GLY A 59 -6.35 1.36 -6.75
C GLY A 59 -6.95 2.60 -7.44
N GLN A 60 -8.12 2.46 -8.06
CA GLN A 60 -8.88 3.60 -8.60
C GLN A 60 -10.08 4.02 -7.72
N SER A 61 -10.26 3.34 -6.58
CA SER A 61 -11.35 3.58 -5.63
C SER A 61 -10.78 3.96 -4.25
N ALA A 62 -11.62 3.98 -3.21
CA ALA A 62 -11.19 4.29 -1.86
C ALA A 62 -10.18 3.28 -1.30
N GLU A 63 -9.32 3.77 -0.41
CA GLU A 63 -8.47 2.92 0.43
C GLU A 63 -9.35 2.19 1.46
N THR A 64 -9.72 0.95 1.16
CA THR A 64 -10.50 0.10 2.05
C THR A 64 -9.63 -1.00 2.64
N SER A 65 -10.09 -1.60 3.75
CA SER A 65 -9.40 -2.77 4.31
C SER A 65 -9.32 -3.93 3.30
N ASP A 66 -10.32 -4.06 2.43
CA ASP A 66 -10.32 -5.06 1.36
C ASP A 66 -9.22 -4.76 0.34
N PHE A 67 -9.13 -3.52 -0.15
CA PHE A 67 -8.07 -3.10 -1.06
C PHE A 67 -6.67 -3.36 -0.48
N VAL A 68 -6.46 -3.04 0.80
CA VAL A 68 -5.16 -3.26 1.47
C VAL A 68 -4.80 -4.75 1.48
N VAL A 69 -5.74 -5.62 1.87
CA VAL A 69 -5.46 -7.07 1.93
C VAL A 69 -5.38 -7.69 0.54
N ASP A 70 -6.15 -7.22 -0.45
CA ASP A 70 -6.04 -7.65 -1.84
C ASP A 70 -4.63 -7.39 -2.39
N CYS A 71 -4.07 -6.20 -2.12
CA CYS A 71 -2.69 -5.87 -2.51
C CYS A 71 -1.65 -6.75 -1.77
N LEU A 72 -1.89 -7.06 -0.49
CA LEU A 72 -1.02 -7.95 0.27
C LEU A 72 -1.03 -9.39 -0.30
N GLU A 73 -2.22 -9.89 -0.65
CA GLU A 73 -2.39 -11.20 -1.29
C GLU A 73 -1.72 -11.24 -2.66
N LEU A 74 -1.90 -10.20 -3.48
CA LEU A 74 -1.25 -10.09 -4.79
C LEU A 74 0.28 -10.07 -4.66
N ARG A 75 0.83 -9.25 -3.75
CA ARG A 75 2.27 -9.23 -3.49
C ARG A 75 2.80 -10.62 -3.12
N TRP A 76 2.07 -11.33 -2.27
CA TRP A 76 2.48 -12.68 -1.89
C TRP A 76 2.53 -13.60 -3.10
N GLN A 77 1.48 -13.63 -3.93
CA GLN A 77 1.44 -14.45 -5.14
C GLN A 77 2.61 -14.18 -6.08
N GLU A 78 2.97 -12.91 -6.27
CA GLU A 78 4.08 -12.48 -7.13
C GLU A 78 5.46 -12.85 -6.58
N ASN A 79 5.61 -12.95 -5.25
CA ASN A 79 6.92 -13.07 -4.60
C ASN A 79 7.11 -14.37 -3.80
N GLN A 80 6.14 -15.28 -3.80
CA GLN A 80 6.17 -16.48 -2.97
C GLN A 80 7.41 -17.35 -3.18
N ALA A 81 7.90 -17.44 -4.42
CA ALA A 81 9.09 -18.21 -4.76
C ALA A 81 10.37 -17.70 -4.08
N ILE A 82 10.39 -16.44 -3.64
CA ILE A 82 11.54 -15.81 -2.98
C ILE A 82 11.60 -16.19 -1.49
N TYR A 83 10.47 -16.57 -0.88
CA TYR A 83 10.38 -16.85 0.55
C TYR A 83 9.90 -18.28 0.82
N PRO A 84 10.65 -19.32 0.38
CA PRO A 84 10.28 -20.69 0.67
C PRO A 84 10.30 -20.95 2.17
N GLY A 85 9.27 -21.64 2.68
CA GLY A 85 9.18 -21.99 4.10
C GLY A 85 8.94 -20.80 5.03
N LEU A 86 8.37 -19.69 4.54
CA LEU A 86 7.97 -18.61 5.42
C LEU A 86 6.89 -19.10 6.40
N GLU A 87 7.07 -18.86 7.69
CA GLU A 87 6.12 -19.24 8.75
C GLU A 87 5.50 -18.01 9.44
N GLU A 88 6.15 -16.86 9.34
CA GLU A 88 5.77 -15.65 10.07
C GLU A 88 5.86 -14.39 9.21
N LEU A 89 4.80 -13.59 9.28
CA LEU A 89 4.72 -12.25 8.71
C LEU A 89 4.50 -11.21 9.81
N VAL A 90 5.44 -10.28 9.94
CA VAL A 90 5.31 -9.08 10.78
C VAL A 90 4.96 -7.90 9.88
N ILE A 91 3.92 -7.13 10.24
CA ILE A 91 3.44 -5.99 9.47
C ILE A 91 3.48 -4.74 10.34
N ASP A 92 4.30 -3.78 9.94
CA ASP A 92 4.34 -2.43 10.52
C ASP A 92 3.28 -1.54 9.88
N LEU A 93 2.40 -0.97 10.71
CA LEU A 93 1.22 -0.21 10.31
C LEU A 93 1.19 1.16 11.02
N ASP A 94 0.81 2.19 10.27
CA ASP A 94 0.53 3.54 10.78
C ASP A 94 -0.84 3.66 11.50
N GLY A 95 -1.69 2.64 11.37
CA GLY A 95 -3.03 2.66 11.93
C GLY A 95 -4.01 3.57 11.18
N GLY A 96 -3.81 3.77 9.87
CA GLY A 96 -4.74 4.47 9.00
C GLY A 96 -6.17 3.90 9.04
N ALA A 97 -7.16 4.67 8.56
CA ALA A 97 -8.58 4.33 8.72
C ALA A 97 -8.97 2.92 8.22
N ALA A 98 -8.26 2.40 7.22
CA ALA A 98 -8.42 1.07 6.65
C ALA A 98 -7.73 -0.05 7.45
N THR A 99 -6.70 0.26 8.24
CA THR A 99 -5.82 -0.71 8.91
C THR A 99 -5.85 -0.63 10.43
N ARG A 100 -6.60 0.30 11.04
CA ARG A 100 -6.78 0.42 12.50
C ARG A 100 -7.07 -0.93 13.17
N SER A 101 -6.50 -1.13 14.36
CA SER A 101 -6.61 -2.38 15.14
C SER A 101 -8.04 -2.77 15.51
N ASN A 102 -8.95 -1.81 15.62
CA ASN A 102 -10.37 -2.04 15.91
C ASN A 102 -11.27 -2.13 14.67
N ARG A 103 -10.69 -2.07 13.46
CA ARG A 103 -11.44 -2.19 12.20
C ARG A 103 -11.74 -3.66 11.95
N THR A 104 -12.96 -4.09 12.31
CA THR A 104 -13.40 -5.50 12.21
C THR A 104 -13.20 -6.10 10.83
N GLN A 105 -13.47 -5.36 9.75
CA GLN A 105 -13.24 -5.84 8.38
C GLN A 105 -11.76 -6.10 8.09
N PHE A 106 -10.85 -5.24 8.56
CA PHE A 106 -9.41 -5.45 8.39
C PHE A 106 -8.97 -6.72 9.12
N ILE A 107 -9.33 -6.86 10.40
CA ILE A 107 -9.01 -8.05 11.20
C ILE A 107 -9.60 -9.31 10.56
N LYS A 108 -10.84 -9.28 10.08
CA LYS A 108 -11.47 -10.40 9.37
C LYS A 108 -10.67 -10.81 8.13
N ARG A 109 -10.25 -9.85 7.32
CA ARG A 109 -9.45 -10.10 6.11
C ARG A 109 -8.06 -10.65 6.46
N MET A 110 -7.39 -10.11 7.48
CA MET A 110 -6.09 -10.60 7.95
C MET A 110 -6.16 -12.02 8.51
N VAL A 111 -7.23 -12.36 9.26
CA VAL A 111 -7.47 -13.74 9.71
C VAL A 111 -7.69 -14.68 8.52
N GLY A 112 -8.45 -14.24 7.51
CA GLY A 112 -8.60 -14.98 6.25
C GLY A 112 -7.26 -15.23 5.57
N PHE A 113 -6.42 -14.20 5.49
CA PHE A 113 -5.09 -14.29 4.89
C PHE A 113 -4.15 -15.23 5.68
N ALA A 114 -4.15 -15.15 7.01
CA ALA A 114 -3.41 -16.06 7.88
C ALA A 114 -3.84 -17.53 7.68
N ARG A 115 -5.15 -17.78 7.53
CA ARG A 115 -5.67 -19.13 7.25
C ARG A 115 -5.27 -19.63 5.86
N LYS A 116 -5.25 -18.77 4.84
CA LYS A 116 -4.82 -19.16 3.49
C LYS A 116 -3.33 -19.52 3.45
N THR A 117 -2.50 -18.77 4.17
CA THR A 117 -1.04 -18.89 4.13
C THR A 117 -0.48 -19.82 5.20
N GLN A 118 -1.26 -20.15 6.23
CA GLN A 118 -0.83 -20.87 7.44
C GLN A 118 0.26 -20.14 8.25
N TRP A 119 0.38 -18.83 8.08
CA TRP A 119 1.37 -18.04 8.81
C TRP A 119 0.88 -17.50 10.13
N GLN A 120 1.82 -17.31 11.05
CA GLN A 120 1.63 -16.39 12.16
C GLN A 120 1.76 -14.95 11.66
N ILE A 121 0.70 -14.16 11.81
CA ILE A 121 0.69 -12.75 11.43
C ILE A 121 0.73 -11.88 12.69
N ARG A 122 1.76 -11.04 12.81
CA ARG A 122 1.87 -10.02 13.87
C ARG A 122 1.64 -8.64 13.28
N LEU A 123 0.67 -7.92 13.82
CA LEU A 123 0.38 -6.53 13.46
C LEU A 123 1.03 -5.61 14.47
N ILE A 124 1.97 -4.78 14.03
CA ILE A 124 2.69 -3.81 14.84
C ILE A 124 2.17 -2.43 14.48
N TYR A 125 1.54 -1.76 15.44
CA TYR A 125 1.04 -0.40 15.26
C TYR A 125 2.05 0.57 15.83
N TYR A 126 2.45 1.57 15.04
CA TYR A 126 3.27 2.65 15.55
C TYR A 126 2.53 3.36 16.70
N PRO A 127 3.24 3.73 17.79
CA PRO A 127 2.63 4.45 18.89
C PRO A 127 2.07 5.78 18.37
N GLN A 128 0.90 6.17 18.87
CA GLN A 128 0.36 7.50 18.61
C GLN A 128 1.36 8.52 19.17
N MET A 129 1.81 9.45 18.33
CA MET A 129 2.61 10.55 18.85
C MET A 129 1.77 11.33 19.87
N PRO A 130 2.35 11.70 21.03
CA PRO A 130 1.64 12.39 22.10
C PRO A 130 1.12 13.77 21.69
#